data_AF-A0A821BK62-F1
#
_entry.id   AF-A0A821BK62-F1
#
_cell.length_a   1.000
_cell.length_b   1.000
_cell.length_c   1.000
_cell.angle_alpha   90.00
_cell.angle_beta   90.00
_cell.angle_gamma   90.00
#
_symmetry.space_group_name_H-M   'P 1'
#
loop_
_entity.id
_entity.type
_entity.pdbx_description
1 polymer ?
#
loop_
_entity_poly.entity_id
_entity_poly.type
_entity_poly.pdbx_seq_one_letter_code
_entity_poly.pdbx_strand_id
1 'polypeptide(L)'
;FDHYNNCSAKDGGAEDIEIARCLRTKGVYPGKALDKENRELFHPLTFAHHFQGLFPDWLVKRAENPLQSHYNCCSDQTISFHYTSPEEQYLMHFLLYKARV
;
A
#
# COMPACT_ATOMS: atom_id res chain seq x y z
N PHE A 1 27.37 11.51 -14.41
CA PHE A 1 25.95 11.58 -14.01
C PHE A 1 25.90 12.23 -12.64
N ASP A 2 25.29 13.41 -12.58
CA ASP A 2 25.41 14.34 -11.45
C ASP A 2 24.52 13.90 -10.28
N HIS A 3 25.13 13.48 -9.17
CA HIS A 3 24.49 12.75 -8.08
C HIS A 3 23.86 13.64 -6.99
N TYR A 4 23.75 14.95 -7.18
CA TYR A 4 23.48 15.88 -6.07
C TYR A 4 22.28 16.84 -6.20
N ASN A 5 21.53 16.81 -7.31
CA ASN A 5 20.28 17.59 -7.48
C ASN A 5 19.12 16.71 -7.97
N ASN A 6 18.86 15.63 -7.23
CA ASN A 6 18.18 14.40 -7.69
C ASN A 6 16.65 14.38 -7.51
N CYS A 7 16.01 15.55 -7.50
CA CYS A 7 14.55 15.67 -7.45
C CYS A 7 14.07 16.13 -8.82
N SER A 8 13.54 15.21 -9.63
CA SER A 8 13.00 15.55 -10.95
C SER A 8 11.73 16.37 -10.81
N ALA A 9 11.70 17.56 -11.43
CA ALA A 9 10.49 18.37 -11.59
C ALA A 9 9.78 18.12 -12.94
N LYS A 10 10.19 17.07 -13.67
CA LYS A 10 9.58 16.70 -14.94
C LYS A 10 8.30 15.90 -14.69
N ASP A 11 7.28 16.19 -15.47
CA ASP A 11 6.05 15.41 -15.48
C ASP A 11 6.26 14.04 -16.15
N GLY A 12 5.59 13.01 -15.60
CA GLY A 12 5.62 11.64 -16.10
C GLY A 12 6.57 10.69 -15.33
N GLY A 13 6.58 9.41 -15.74
CA GLY A 13 7.36 8.35 -15.09
C GLY A 13 6.65 7.71 -13.90
N ALA A 14 7.42 7.03 -13.04
CA ALA A 14 6.93 6.41 -11.81
C ALA A 14 7.10 7.39 -10.64
N GLU A 15 6.09 8.23 -10.41
CA GLU A 15 6.08 9.31 -9.41
C GLU A 15 6.58 8.85 -8.04
N ASP A 16 6.02 7.76 -7.50
CA ASP A 16 6.40 7.25 -6.17
C ASP A 16 7.88 6.90 -6.06
N ILE A 17 8.50 6.41 -7.15
CA ILE A 17 9.94 6.11 -7.19
C ILE A 17 10.75 7.40 -7.14
N GLU A 18 10.33 8.43 -7.88
CA GLU A 18 11.02 9.72 -7.91
C GLU A 18 10.85 10.49 -6.60
N ILE A 19 9.66 10.46 -5.98
CA ILE A 19 9.43 10.98 -4.63
C ILE A 19 10.35 10.26 -3.64
N ALA A 20 10.37 8.93 -3.64
CA ALA A 20 11.23 8.16 -2.75
C ALA A 20 12.73 8.45 -2.98
N ARG A 21 13.17 8.60 -4.23
CA ARG A 21 14.56 8.98 -4.56
C ARG A 21 14.89 10.37 -4.03
N CYS A 22 14.02 11.36 -4.26
CA CYS A 22 14.21 12.73 -3.79
C CYS A 22 14.30 12.79 -2.27
N LEU A 23 13.36 12.16 -1.56
CA LEU A 23 13.33 12.10 -0.10
C LEU A 23 14.61 11.47 0.49
N ARG A 24 15.13 10.40 -0.13
CA ARG A 24 16.39 9.79 0.28
C ARG A 24 17.59 10.74 0.18
N THR A 25 17.61 11.67 -0.78
CA THR A 25 18.68 12.68 -0.85
C THR A 25 18.67 13.66 0.32
N LYS A 26 17.54 13.75 1.03
CA LYS A 26 17.35 14.54 2.24
C LYS A 26 17.44 13.70 3.52
N GLY A 27 17.88 12.43 3.42
CA GLY A 27 17.94 11.52 4.55
C GLY A 27 16.58 11.06 5.07
N VAL A 28 15.52 11.21 4.26
CA VAL A 28 14.17 10.75 4.60
C VAL A 28 13.92 9.39 3.97
N TYR A 29 13.52 8.43 4.80
CA TYR A 29 13.26 7.05 4.42
C TYR A 29 11.82 6.66 4.74
N PRO A 30 11.20 5.75 3.96
CA PRO A 30 9.86 5.29 4.25
C PRO A 30 9.82 4.56 5.60
N GLY A 31 8.80 4.87 6.40
CA GLY A 31 8.47 4.11 7.59
C GLY A 31 7.69 2.85 7.23
N LYS A 32 7.60 1.91 8.18
CA LYS A 32 6.73 0.74 8.06
C LYS A 32 5.31 1.13 8.44
N ALA A 33 4.36 0.93 7.54
CA ALA A 33 2.94 1.14 7.79
C ALA A 33 2.30 -0.18 8.25
N LEU A 34 2.67 -0.61 9.45
CA LEU A 34 2.21 -1.85 10.07
C LEU A 34 1.44 -1.56 11.37
N ASP A 35 0.49 -2.41 11.71
CA ASP A 35 -0.14 -2.41 13.03
C ASP A 35 0.72 -3.11 14.10
N LYS A 36 0.19 -3.19 15.32
CA LYS A 36 0.86 -3.81 16.48
C LYS A 36 1.07 -5.33 16.32
N GLU A 37 0.34 -5.98 15.41
CA GLU A 37 0.49 -7.40 15.03
C GLU A 37 1.40 -7.61 13.80
N ASN A 38 2.00 -6.54 13.26
CA ASN A 38 2.80 -6.55 12.02
C ASN A 38 1.98 -6.86 10.75
N ARG A 39 0.71 -6.47 10.69
CA ARG A 39 -0.12 -6.54 9.48
C ARG A 39 -0.11 -5.21 8.73
N GLU A 40 -0.20 -5.28 7.41
CA GLU A 40 -0.16 -4.09 6.53
C GLU A 40 -1.38 -3.17 6.75
N LEU A 41 -1.13 -1.87 6.65
CA LEU A 41 -2.18 -0.84 6.69
C LEU A 41 -2.60 -0.38 5.28
N PHE A 42 -1.68 -0.42 4.30
CA PHE A 42 -1.90 -0.01 2.92
C PHE A 42 -1.69 -1.19 1.96
N HIS A 43 -2.67 -1.46 1.11
CA HIS A 43 -2.72 -2.68 0.31
C HIS A 43 -2.74 -2.32 -1.19
N PRO A 44 -1.69 -2.66 -1.98
CA PRO A 44 -1.59 -2.29 -3.39
C PRO A 44 -2.45 -3.18 -4.32
N LEU A 45 -3.24 -4.10 -3.76
CA LEU A 45 -4.19 -4.95 -4.47
C LEU A 45 -5.56 -4.89 -3.78
N THR A 46 -6.57 -5.51 -4.41
CA THR A 46 -7.91 -5.64 -3.82
C THR A 46 -7.86 -6.44 -2.52
N PHE A 47 -8.86 -6.28 -1.65
CA PHE A 47 -9.06 -7.14 -0.48
C PHE A 47 -9.00 -8.65 -0.83
N ALA A 48 -9.69 -9.08 -1.89
CA ALA A 48 -9.75 -10.49 -2.27
C ALA A 48 -8.36 -11.09 -2.56
N HIS A 49 -7.50 -10.39 -3.32
CA HIS A 49 -6.14 -10.83 -3.59
C HIS A 49 -5.30 -10.96 -2.32
N HIS A 50 -5.37 -10.00 -1.39
CA HIS A 50 -4.66 -10.07 -0.12
C HIS A 50 -5.19 -11.20 0.77
N PHE A 51 -6.50 -11.35 0.87
CA PHE A 51 -7.13 -12.39 1.67
C PHE A 51 -6.81 -13.79 1.13
N GLN A 52 -6.84 -13.98 -0.19
CA GLN A 52 -6.55 -15.26 -0.83
C GLN A 52 -5.04 -15.55 -1.01
N GLY A 53 -4.17 -14.57 -0.73
CA GLY A 53 -2.73 -14.71 -0.95
C GLY A 53 -2.32 -14.74 -2.43
N LEU A 54 -3.11 -14.14 -3.31
CA LEU A 54 -2.86 -14.06 -4.75
C LEU A 54 -1.95 -12.88 -5.07
N PHE A 55 -0.66 -13.03 -4.77
CA PHE A 55 0.33 -11.97 -4.98
C PHE A 55 1.05 -12.12 -6.32
N PRO A 56 1.08 -11.07 -7.16
CA PRO A 56 1.87 -11.07 -8.37
C PRO A 56 3.37 -11.00 -8.05
N ASP A 57 4.20 -11.61 -8.88
CA ASP A 57 5.66 -11.67 -8.71
C ASP A 57 6.32 -10.33 -8.42
N TRP A 58 5.82 -9.25 -9.03
CA TRP A 58 6.39 -7.93 -8.85
C TRP A 58 6.23 -7.42 -7.41
N LEU A 59 5.14 -7.80 -6.73
CA LEU A 59 4.88 -7.43 -5.35
C LEU A 59 5.75 -8.27 -4.42
N VAL A 60 5.83 -9.58 -4.68
CA VAL A 60 6.70 -10.50 -3.94
C VAL A 60 8.16 -10.03 -3.97
N LYS A 61 8.63 -9.51 -5.11
CA LYS A 61 10.00 -9.00 -5.28
C LYS A 61 10.27 -7.62 -4.66
N ARG A 62 9.23 -6.84 -4.38
CA ARG A 62 9.36 -5.42 -3.97
C ARG A 62 8.75 -5.10 -2.61
N ALA A 63 8.02 -6.04 -2.00
CA ALA A 63 7.45 -5.85 -0.68
C ALA A 63 8.56 -5.69 0.35
N GLU A 64 8.53 -4.57 1.07
CA GLU A 64 9.46 -4.28 2.18
C GLU A 64 9.12 -5.10 3.43
N ASN A 65 7.84 -5.49 3.59
CA ASN A 65 7.39 -6.33 4.69
C ASN A 65 6.94 -7.71 4.18
N PRO A 66 6.91 -8.75 5.04
CA PRO A 66 6.39 -10.06 4.67
C PRO A 66 4.93 -9.99 4.22
N LEU A 67 4.64 -10.55 3.04
CA LEU A 67 3.27 -10.66 2.54
C LEU A 67 2.51 -11.71 3.36
N GLN A 68 1.43 -11.28 4.00
CA GLN A 68 0.55 -12.14 4.80
C GLN A 68 -0.80 -12.32 4.08
N SER A 69 -1.49 -13.43 4.36
CA SER A 69 -2.77 -13.79 3.72
C SER A 69 -3.83 -14.16 4.76
N HIS A 70 -5.06 -14.38 4.31
CA HIS A 70 -6.21 -14.73 5.14
C HIS A 70 -6.46 -13.70 6.26
N TYR A 71 -6.80 -14.12 7.47
CA TYR A 71 -7.06 -13.22 8.60
C TYR A 71 -5.85 -12.39 9.05
N ASN A 72 -4.65 -12.78 8.62
CA ASN A 72 -3.42 -12.04 8.89
C ASN A 72 -3.03 -11.08 7.76
N CYS A 73 -3.72 -11.10 6.61
CA CYS A 73 -3.39 -10.20 5.50
C CYS A 73 -3.55 -8.74 5.87
N CYS A 74 -4.53 -8.48 6.72
CA CYS A 74 -5.17 -7.19 6.75
C CYS A 74 -5.39 -6.78 8.21
N SER A 75 -4.89 -5.59 8.53
CA SER A 75 -5.06 -5.00 9.85
C SER A 75 -6.54 -4.70 10.14
N ASP A 76 -6.97 -4.78 11.40
CA ASP A 76 -8.23 -4.19 11.85
C ASP A 76 -8.20 -2.64 11.81
N GLN A 77 -7.01 -2.07 11.60
CA GLN A 77 -6.76 -0.66 11.34
C GLN A 77 -6.42 -0.38 9.85
N THR A 78 -6.81 -1.28 8.93
CA THR A 78 -6.57 -1.10 7.49
C THR A 78 -7.02 0.28 7.01
N ILE A 79 -6.16 0.95 6.23
CA ILE A 79 -6.40 2.29 5.69
C ILE A 79 -6.94 2.22 4.26
N SER A 80 -6.34 1.41 3.39
CA SER A 80 -6.77 1.36 1.97
C SER A 80 -6.48 0.03 1.28
N PHE A 81 -7.30 -0.28 0.28
CA PHE A 81 -7.07 -1.29 -0.75
C PHE A 81 -7.05 -0.62 -2.13
N HIS A 82 -6.19 -1.09 -3.03
CA HIS A 82 -6.15 -0.63 -4.42
C HIS A 82 -7.09 -1.48 -5.29
N TYR A 83 -7.48 -0.94 -6.45
CA TYR A 83 -8.39 -1.59 -7.41
C TYR A 83 -9.78 -1.93 -6.84
N THR A 84 -10.19 -1.32 -5.73
CA THR A 84 -11.53 -1.50 -5.15
C THR A 84 -12.59 -0.84 -6.04
N SER A 85 -13.59 -1.60 -6.47
CA SER A 85 -14.66 -1.10 -7.33
C SER A 85 -15.56 -0.09 -6.59
N PRO A 86 -16.30 0.79 -7.30
CA PRO A 86 -17.27 1.67 -6.67
C PRO A 86 -18.29 0.92 -5.80
N GLU A 87 -18.80 -0.23 -6.27
CA GLU A 87 -19.75 -1.07 -5.55
C GLU A 87 -19.16 -1.62 -4.24
N GLU A 88 -17.90 -2.09 -4.28
CA GLU A 88 -17.18 -2.54 -3.09
C GLU A 88 -16.97 -1.40 -2.11
N GLN A 89 -16.62 -0.20 -2.57
CA GLN A 89 -16.49 0.98 -1.71
C GLN A 89 -17.81 1.33 -1.02
N TYR A 90 -18.93 1.35 -1.75
CA TYR A 90 -20.25 1.62 -1.17
C TYR A 90 -20.68 0.53 -0.18
N LEU A 91 -20.43 -0.74 -0.50
CA LEU A 91 -20.72 -1.85 0.39
C LEU A 91 -19.89 -1.76 1.68
N MET A 92 -18.58 -1.52 1.58
CA MET A 92 -17.71 -1.31 2.73
C MET A 92 -18.18 -0.13 3.59
N HIS A 93 -18.52 1.01 2.97
CA HIS A 93 -19.05 2.15 3.71
C HIS A 93 -20.36 1.83 4.44
N PHE A 94 -21.27 1.11 3.77
CA PHE A 94 -22.52 0.68 4.37
C PHE A 94 -22.27 -0.24 5.57
N LEU A 95 -21.45 -1.28 5.41
CA LEU A 95 -21.15 -2.25 6.46
C LEU A 95 -20.42 -1.63 7.66
N LEU A 96 -19.49 -0.71 7.43
CA LEU A 96 -18.68 -0.11 8.49
C LEU A 96 -19.42 1.01 9.24
N TYR A 97 -20.27 1.79 8.56
CA TYR A 97 -20.79 3.04 9.13
C TYR A 97 -22.33 3.16 9.15
N LYS A 98 -23.06 2.28 8.45
CA LYS A 98 -24.52 2.40 8.31
C LYS A 98 -25.27 1.19 8.87
N ALA A 99 -24.75 -0.01 8.66
CA ALA A 99 -25.31 -1.23 9.20
C ALA A 99 -25.23 -1.19 10.73
N ARG A 100 -26.36 -1.44 11.40
CA ARG A 100 -26.42 -1.63 12.84
C ARG A 100 -26.84 -3.08 13.08
N VAL A 101 -25.97 -3.82 13.74
CA VAL A 101 -26.23 -5.18 14.27
C VAL A 101 -26.44 -5.10 15.76
#